data_AF-R5XC05-F1
#
_entry.id   AF-R5XC05-F1
#
_cell.length_a   1.000
_cell.length_b   1.000
_cell.length_c   1.000
_cell.angle_alpha   90.00
_cell.angle_beta   90.00
_cell.angle_gamma   90.00
#
_symmetry.space_group_name_H-M   'P 1'
#
loop_
_entity.id
_entity.type
_entity.pdbx_description
1 polymer ?
#
loop_
_entity_poly.entity_id
_entity_poly.type
_entity_poly.pdbx_seq_one_letter_code
_entity_poly.pdbx_strand_id
1 'polypeptide(L)' 'MHKAYVEEVSRFSIDNCTQNSISLKWNKVNDVNGYILDRATTRDGEYDGIAKIEGNSNTEYTDLNLESSKTYYYKVKA' A
#
# COMPACT_ATOMS: atom_id res chain seq x y z
N MET A 1 -16.13 -16.88 -14.78
CA MET A 1 -14.68 -16.85 -14.48
C MET A 1 -14.37 -15.48 -13.91
N HIS A 2 -14.22 -15.36 -12.59
CA HIS A 2 -13.90 -14.07 -11.98
C HIS A 2 -12.39 -13.84 -12.09
N LYS A 3 -11.99 -12.99 -13.03
CA LYS A 3 -10.63 -12.44 -13.07
C LYS A 3 -10.59 -11.31 -12.05
N ALA A 4 -9.98 -11.53 -10.89
CA ALA A 4 -9.60 -10.46 -9.99
C ALA A 4 -8.34 -9.81 -10.56
N TYR A 5 -8.52 -8.78 -11.40
CA TYR A 5 -7.42 -7.86 -11.67
C TYR A 5 -7.32 -6.94 -10.46
N VAL A 6 -6.26 -7.12 -9.71
CA VAL A 6 -5.78 -6.10 -8.78
C VAL A 6 -5.24 -4.98 -9.66
N GLU A 7 -6.00 -3.90 -9.84
CA GLU A 7 -5.45 -2.72 -10.47
C GLU A 7 -4.41 -2.12 -9.52
N GLU A 8 -3.16 -2.03 -9.99
CA GLU A 8 -2.16 -1.22 -9.30
C GLU A 8 -2.64 0.23 -9.32
N VAL A 9 -2.76 0.84 -8.14
CA VAL A 9 -3.20 2.24 -8.04
C VAL A 9 -2.21 3.14 -8.77
N SER A 10 -2.72 4.02 -9.65
CA SER A 10 -1.88 4.96 -10.38
C SER A 10 -1.21 5.96 -9.43
N ARG A 11 0.01 6.40 -9.80
CA ARG A 11 0.84 7.32 -9.01
C ARG A 11 1.06 6.84 -7.56
N PHE A 12 1.20 5.53 -7.36
CA PHE A 12 1.70 5.00 -6.11
C PHE A 12 3.11 5.54 -5.83
N SER A 13 3.27 6.26 -4.74
CA SER A 13 4.53 6.89 -4.35
C SER A 13 4.73 6.88 -2.84
N ILE A 14 5.99 6.88 -2.43
CA ILE A 14 6.39 7.21 -1.07
C ILE A 14 6.41 8.74 -0.96
N ASP A 15 5.61 9.30 -0.06
CA ASP A 15 5.53 10.73 0.19
C ASP A 15 6.58 11.16 1.25
N ASN A 16 6.75 10.35 2.29
CA ASN A 16 7.74 10.57 3.35
C ASN A 16 8.34 9.26 3.85
N CYS A 17 9.59 9.30 4.31
CA CYS A 17 10.28 8.16 4.90
C CYS A 17 11.14 8.64 6.07
N THR A 18 10.96 8.03 7.23
CA THR A 18 11.75 8.27 8.43
C THR A 18 12.50 6.99 8.83
N GLN A 19 13.17 7.00 9.99
CA GLN A 19 13.83 5.81 10.50
C GLN A 19 12.85 4.67 10.84
N ASN A 20 11.60 4.99 11.18
CA ASN A 20 10.63 4.02 11.69
C ASN A 20 9.21 4.17 11.08
N SER A 21 9.07 4.97 10.01
CA SER A 21 7.81 5.12 9.31
C SER A 21 7.96 5.41 7.83
N ILE A 22 6.98 4.97 7.05
CA ILE A 22 6.88 5.25 5.61
C ILE A 22 5.46 5.71 5.31
N SER A 23 5.32 6.92 4.74
CA SER A 23 4.04 7.46 4.27
C SER A 23 3.88 7.16 2.79
N LEU A 24 2.76 6.52 2.46
CA LEU A 24 2.36 6.07 1.15
C LEU A 24 1.20 6.91 0.65
N LYS A 25 1.22 7.23 -0.64
CA LYS A 25 0.16 7.98 -1.30
C LYS A 25 -0.13 7.39 -2.68
N TRP A 26 -1.38 7.44 -3.08
CA TRP A 26 -1.83 7.01 -4.39
C TRP A 26 -2.95 7.90 -4.92
N ASN A 27 -3.31 7.74 -6.19
CA ASN A 27 -4.49 8.39 -6.72
C ASN A 27 -5.77 7.66 -6.29
N LYS A 28 -6.84 8.42 -6.10
CA LYS A 28 -8.18 7.87 -5.96
C LYS A 28 -8.53 7.01 -7.18
N VAL A 29 -8.97 5.78 -6.94
CA VAL A 29 -9.64 4.91 -7.92
C VAL A 29 -11.14 5.10 -7.77
N ASN A 30 -11.87 5.27 -8.87
CA ASN A 30 -13.33 5.40 -8.83
C ASN A 30 -13.99 4.02 -8.75
N ASP A 31 -15.22 3.97 -8.24
CA ASP A 31 -16.06 2.75 -8.19
C ASP A 31 -15.48 1.57 -7.37
N VAL A 32 -14.58 1.85 -6.43
CA VAL A 32 -14.03 0.88 -5.48
C VAL A 32 -14.55 1.10 -4.06
N ASN A 33 -14.62 0.02 -3.28
CA ASN A 33 -15.10 0.07 -1.90
C ASN A 33 -14.00 0.45 -0.90
N GLY A 34 -12.74 0.50 -1.33
CA GLY A 34 -11.60 0.72 -0.45
C GLY A 34 -10.27 0.34 -1.08
N TYR A 35 -9.25 0.22 -0.25
CA TYR A 35 -7.91 -0.20 -0.66
C TYR A 35 -7.36 -1.26 0.30
N ILE A 36 -6.56 -2.17 -0.23
CA ILE A 36 -5.77 -3.14 0.53
C ILE A 36 -4.30 -2.80 0.33
N LEU A 37 -3.58 -2.69 1.44
CA LEU A 37 -2.16 -2.43 1.46
C LEU A 37 -1.45 -3.68 1.93
N ASP A 38 -0.54 -4.18 1.09
CA ASP A 38 0.33 -5.29 1.42
C ASP A 38 1.79 -4.84 1.50
N ARG A 39 2.57 -5.49 2.38
CA ARG A 39 3.99 -5.21 2.60
C ARG A 39 4.81 -6.49 2.57
N ALA A 40 6.01 -6.42 2.00
CA ALA A 40 7.02 -7.48 2.03
C ALA A 40 8.39 -6.92 2.45
N THR A 41 9.29 -7.79 2.92
CA THR A 41 10.70 -7.45 3.21
C THR A 41 11.66 -7.83 2.08
N THR A 42 11.15 -8.45 1.02
CA THR A 42 11.89 -8.78 -0.20
C THR A 42 11.03 -8.43 -1.42
N ARG A 43 11.68 -8.11 -2.54
CA ARG A 43 11.00 -7.60 -3.75
C ARG A 43 9.99 -8.59 -4.33
N ASP A 44 10.38 -9.86 -4.39
CA ASP A 44 9.60 -10.95 -5.00
C ASP A 44 9.07 -11.95 -3.95
N GLY A 45 9.10 -11.56 -2.67
CA GLY A 45 8.65 -12.40 -1.57
C GLY A 45 7.14 -12.37 -1.35
N GLU A 46 6.76 -12.99 -0.23
CA GLU A 46 5.38 -12.96 0.25
C GLU A 46 5.03 -11.58 0.81
N TYR A 47 3.84 -11.11 0.43
CA TYR A 47 3.30 -9.82 0.81
C TYR A 47 2.19 -10.05 1.83
N ASP A 48 2.35 -9.48 3.02
CA ASP A 48 1.37 -9.54 4.10
C ASP A 48 0.47 -8.30 4.08
N GLY A 49 -0.84 -8.50 4.26
CA GLY A 49 -1.81 -7.41 4.38
C GLY A 49 -1.60 -6.62 5.67
N ILE A 50 -1.22 -5.35 5.55
CA ILE A 50 -0.97 -4.46 6.69
C ILE A 50 -2.12 -3.49 6.97
N ALA A 51 -2.96 -3.22 5.97
CA ALA A 51 -4.13 -2.38 6.15
C ALA A 51 -5.25 -2.69 5.15
N LYS A 52 -6.48 -2.47 5.62
CA LYS A 52 -7.69 -2.38 4.79
C LYS A 52 -8.32 -1.03 5.06
N ILE A 53 -8.41 -0.21 4.03
CA ILE A 53 -8.93 1.15 4.08
C ILE A 53 -10.29 1.15 3.42
N GLU A 54 -11.33 1.57 4.14
CA GLU A 54 -12.68 1.66 3.59
C GLU A 54 -12.91 3.01 2.90
N GLY A 55 -13.68 2.96 1.81
CA GLY A 55 -13.98 4.11 0.97
C GLY A 55 -12.85 4.49 0.03
N ASN A 56 -13.22 5.09 -1.10
CA ASN A 56 -12.27 5.48 -2.14
C ASN A 56 -11.60 6.85 -1.93
N SER A 57 -12.04 7.63 -0.93
CA SER A 57 -11.51 8.97 -0.64
C SER A 57 -10.18 8.94 0.13
N ASN A 58 -9.92 7.86 0.87
CA ASN A 58 -8.71 7.69 1.67
C ASN A 58 -7.59 7.17 0.77
N THR A 59 -6.65 8.03 0.42
CA THR A 59 -5.62 7.78 -0.60
C THR A 59 -4.20 7.90 -0.05
N GLU A 60 -4.09 7.87 1.28
CA GLU A 60 -2.85 8.02 2.02
C GLU A 60 -2.83 7.03 3.19
N TYR A 61 -1.65 6.50 3.50
CA TYR A 61 -1.44 5.62 4.65
C TYR A 61 -0.01 5.77 5.17
N THR A 62 0.15 5.82 6.49
CA THR A 62 1.47 5.82 7.13
C THR A 62 1.70 4.50 7.83
N ASP A 63 2.66 3.74 7.34
CA ASP A 63 3.18 2.55 8.01
C ASP A 63 4.12 3.00 9.14
N LEU A 64 3.87 2.52 10.36
CA LEU A 64 4.53 2.95 11.60
C LEU A 64 5.26 1.77 12.25
N ASN A 65 6.12 2.08 13.22
CA ASN A 65 6.86 1.08 14.01
C ASN A 65 7.76 0.16 13.16
N LEU A 66 8.31 0.70 12.07
CA LEU A 66 9.26 -0.02 11.23
C LEU A 66 10.61 -0.16 11.92
N GLU A 67 11.24 -1.33 11.74
CA GLU A 67 12.62 -1.53 12.14
C GLU A 67 13.55 -0.70 11.26
N SER A 68 14.48 0.02 11.89
CA SER A 68 15.47 0.83 11.19
C SER A 68 16.38 -0.02 10.30
N SER A 69 16.80 0.55 9.17
CA SER A 69 17.71 -0.09 8.21
C SER A 69 17.17 -1.36 7.54
N LYS A 70 15.86 -1.64 7.63
CA LYS A 70 15.19 -2.66 6.82
C LYS A 70 14.59 -2.05 5.55
N THR A 71 14.60 -2.84 4.47
CA THR A 71 13.92 -2.49 3.23
C THR A 71 12.52 -3.10 3.25
N TYR A 72 11.52 -2.28 2.90
CA TYR A 72 10.13 -2.70 2.77
C TYR A 72 9.64 -2.43 1.36
N TYR A 73 8.82 -3.34 0.85
CA TYR A 73 8.19 -3.27 -0.46
C TYR A 73 6.69 -3.24 -0.25
N TYR A 74 6.00 -2.40 -1.01
CA TYR A 74 4.58 -2.15 -0.82
C TYR A 74 3.81 -2.38 -2.10
N LYS A 75 2.58 -2.88 -1.95
CA LYS A 75 1.59 -3.00 -3.02
C LYS A 75 0.28 -2.44 -2.49
N VAL A 76 -0.42 -1.67 -3.34
CA VAL A 76 -1.75 -1.15 -3.03
C VAL A 76 -2.70 -1.62 -4.10
N LYS A 77 -3.84 -2.13 -3.65
CA LYS A 77 -4.88 -2.77 -4.44
C LYS A 77 -6.19 -2.07 -4.15
N ALA A 78 -7.04 -1.87 -5.16
CA ALA A 78 -8.39 -1.31 -5.00
C ALA A 78 -9.48 -2.38 -5.16
#